data_AF-A0A2N3N7S3-F1
#
_entry.id   AF-A0A2N3N7S3-F1
#
_cell.length_a   1.000
_cell.length_b   1.000
_cell.length_c   1.000
_cell.angle_alpha   90.00
_cell.angle_beta   90.00
_cell.angle_gamma   90.00
#
_symmetry.space_group_name_H-M   'P 1'
#
loop_
_entity.id
_entity.type
_entity.pdbx_description
1 polymer ?
#
loop_
_entity_poly.entity_id
_entity_poly.type
_entity_poly.pdbx_seq_one_letter_code
_entity_poly.pdbx_strand_id
1 'polypeptide(L)' 'PDYSAIKCPLLIVAGGDDKTCPLPSSEMILQSVGTIQSLKALEVLDGVGHWHCIEAGDIVADLLVNFAKSLE' A
#
# COMPACT_ATOMS: atom_id res chain seq x y z
N PRO A 1 -6.91 12.03 -10.03
CA PRO A 1 -7.88 12.16 -8.91
C PRO A 1 -7.36 13.16 -7.87
N ASP A 2 -8.22 13.79 -7.08
CA ASP A 2 -7.78 14.61 -5.95
C ASP A 2 -7.51 13.72 -4.72
N TYR A 3 -6.29 13.18 -4.63
CA TYR A 3 -5.87 12.35 -3.50
C TYR A 3 -5.75 13.14 -2.19
N SER A 4 -5.66 14.47 -2.25
CA SER A 4 -5.56 15.31 -1.06
C SER A 4 -6.84 15.29 -0.22
N ALA A 5 -7.97 14.93 -0.82
CA ALA A 5 -9.25 14.75 -0.15
C ALA A 5 -9.31 13.47 0.71
N ILE A 6 -8.41 12.51 0.52
CA ILE A 6 -8.33 11.28 1.34
C ILE A 6 -7.72 11.65 2.70
N LYS A 7 -8.55 11.59 3.75
CA LYS A 7 -8.16 11.91 5.14
C LYS A 7 -8.10 10.71 6.08
N CYS A 8 -8.56 9.54 5.64
CA CYS A 8 -8.52 8.32 6.43
C CYS A 8 -7.10 7.72 6.43
N PRO A 9 -6.82 6.78 7.36
CA PRO A 9 -5.63 5.95 7.26
C PRO A 9 -5.55 5.20 5.92
N LEU A 10 -4.34 5.00 5.40
CA LEU A 10 -4.10 4.35 4.12
C LEU A 10 -2.90 3.40 4.19
N LEU A 11 -3.10 2.15 3.79
CA LEU A 11 -2.02 1.22 3.47
C LEU A 11 -2.05 0.96 1.96
N ILE A 12 -0.90 1.11 1.30
CA ILE A 12 -0.68 0.65 -0.07
C ILE A 12 0.23 -0.58 0.00
N VAL A 13 -0.15 -1.68 -0.64
CA VAL A 13 0.71 -2.87 -0.82
C VAL A 13 1.01 -2.98 -2.31
N ALA A 14 2.29 -3.06 -2.67
CA ALA A 14 2.74 -3.14 -4.06
C ALA A 14 3.71 -4.31 -4.24
N GLY A 15 3.61 -5.01 -5.37
CA GLY A 15 4.63 -5.97 -5.78
C GLY A 15 5.86 -5.26 -6.32
N GLY A 16 7.05 -5.62 -5.84
CA GLY A 16 8.32 -5.04 -6.32
C GLY A 16 8.61 -5.36 -7.79
N ASP A 17 8.09 -6.48 -8.29
CA ASP A 17 8.25 -6.94 -9.66
C ASP A 17 6.99 -6.70 -10.53
N ASP A 18 6.06 -5.85 -10.06
CA ASP A 18 4.84 -5.50 -10.78
C ASP A 18 5.15 -4.70 -12.06
N LYS A 19 4.89 -5.33 -13.21
CA LYS A 19 5.06 -4.73 -14.56
C LYS A 19 3.79 -4.06 -15.09
N THR A 20 2.67 -4.20 -14.40
CA THR A 20 1.35 -3.67 -14.75
C THR A 20 1.06 -2.37 -14.00
N CYS A 21 1.42 -2.29 -12.72
CA CYS A 21 1.31 -1.11 -11.88
C CYS A 21 2.68 -0.76 -11.27
N PRO A 22 3.48 0.12 -11.92
CA PRO A 22 4.82 0.44 -11.47
C PRO A 22 4.85 1.14 -10.11
N LEU A 23 5.83 0.80 -9.27
CA LEU A 23 6.05 1.37 -7.94
C LEU A 23 5.99 2.91 -7.86
N PRO A 24 6.55 3.70 -8.82
CA PRO A 24 6.47 5.16 -8.76
C PRO A 24 5.03 5.70 -8.72
N SER A 25 4.07 4.95 -9.27
CA SER A 25 2.65 5.33 -9.19
C SER A 25 2.13 5.24 -7.76
N SER A 26 2.47 4.16 -7.05
CA SER A 26 2.12 3.95 -5.63
C SER A 26 2.76 5.01 -4.72
N GLU A 27 4.04 5.33 -4.96
CA GLU A 27 4.75 6.40 -4.25
C GLU A 27 4.09 7.76 -4.46
N MET A 28 3.71 8.09 -5.70
CA MET A 28 3.01 9.33 -6.02
C MET A 28 1.65 9.43 -5.32
N ILE A 29 0.89 8.33 -5.26
CA ILE A 29 -0.37 8.29 -4.50
C ILE A 29 -0.09 8.54 -3.02
N LEU A 30 0.85 7.82 -2.41
CA LEU A 30 1.19 7.98 -0.99
C LEU A 30 1.59 9.42 -0.66
N GLN A 31 2.40 10.05 -1.50
CA GLN A 31 2.83 11.45 -1.34
C GLN A 31 1.67 12.43 -1.47
N SER A 32 0.73 12.17 -2.39
CA SER A 32 -0.40 13.06 -2.68
C SER A 32 -1.57 12.94 -1.69
N VAL A 33 -1.63 11.85 -0.92
CA VAL A 33 -2.71 11.61 0.05
C VAL A 33 -2.63 12.60 1.21
N GLY A 34 -3.80 13.20 1.52
CA GLY A 34 -3.92 14.28 2.49
C GLY A 34 -4.11 13.87 3.95
N THR A 35 -3.82 12.62 4.32
CA THR A 35 -3.74 12.16 5.72
C THR A 35 -2.36 12.45 6.32
N ILE A 36 -2.25 12.40 7.64
CA ILE A 36 -0.98 12.60 8.35
C ILE A 36 -0.01 11.45 8.09
N GLN A 37 1.30 11.73 8.14
CA GLN A 37 2.33 10.73 7.80
C GLN A 37 2.24 9.45 8.63
N SER A 38 1.89 9.54 9.91
CA SER A 38 1.74 8.38 10.79
C SER A 38 0.53 7.49 10.46
N LEU A 39 -0.37 7.92 9.57
CA LEU A 39 -1.55 7.16 9.16
C LEU A 39 -1.46 6.68 7.71
N LYS A 40 -0.30 6.78 7.07
CA LYS A 40 -0.11 6.25 5.72
C LYS A 40 1.19 5.45 5.59
N ALA A 41 1.11 4.34 4.87
CA ALA A 41 2.24 3.45 4.63
C ALA A 41 2.20 2.86 3.22
N LEU A 42 3.38 2.56 2.68
CA LEU A 42 3.58 1.81 1.44
C LEU A 42 4.50 0.63 1.74
N GLU A 43 3.97 -0.58 1.59
CA GLU A 43 4.69 -1.83 1.75
C GLU A 43 4.99 -2.41 0.38
N VAL A 44 6.28 -2.66 0.12
CA VAL A 44 6.75 -3.23 -1.15
C VAL A 44 7.17 -4.67 -0.91
N LEU A 45 6.58 -5.59 -1.68
CA LEU A 45 6.86 -7.01 -1.60
C LEU A 45 7.91 -7.38 -2.66
N ASP A 46 9.17 -7.46 -2.24
CA ASP A 46 10.28 -7.81 -3.12
C ASP A 46 10.08 -9.19 -3.77
N GLY A 47 10.31 -9.28 -5.09
CA GLY A 47 10.14 -10.53 -5.85
C GLY A 47 8.69 -10.94 -6.12
N VAL A 48 7.71 -10.08 -5.77
CA VAL A 48 6.27 -10.35 -5.98
C VAL A 48 5.74 -9.49 -7.12
N GLY A 49 4.96 -10.11 -8.01
CA GLY A 49 4.36 -9.44 -9.16
C GLY A 49 3.04 -8.73 -8.87
N HIS A 50 2.29 -8.48 -9.95
CA HIS A 50 1.01 -7.78 -9.91
C HIS A 50 -0.06 -8.49 -9.08
N TRP A 51 -0.01 -9.83 -9.00
CA TRP A 51 -0.99 -10.62 -8.26
C TRP A 51 -0.50 -10.93 -6.85
N HIS A 52 -0.02 -9.91 -6.15
CA HIS A 52 0.51 -10.03 -4.79
C HIS A 52 -0.44 -10.71 -3.79
N CYS A 53 -1.75 -10.56 -3.94
CA CYS A 53 -2.74 -11.27 -3.11
C CYS A 53 -2.79 -12.80 -3.36
N ILE A 54 -2.27 -13.27 -4.49
CA ILE A 54 -2.19 -14.69 -4.87
C ILE A 54 -0.78 -15.22 -4.66
N GLU A 55 0.23 -14.46 -5.09
CA GLU A 55 1.64 -14.82 -5.02
C GLU A 55 2.19 -14.81 -3.58
N ALA A 56 1.67 -13.91 -2.73
CA ALA A 56 2.12 -13.68 -1.35
C ALA A 56 0.92 -13.39 -0.42
N GLY A 57 -0.18 -14.14 -0.60
CA GLY A 57 -1.46 -13.85 0.06
C GLY A 57 -1.42 -13.88 1.59
N ASP A 58 -0.57 -14.72 2.17
CA ASP A 58 -0.29 -14.78 3.61
C ASP A 58 0.37 -13.50 4.11
N ILE A 59 1.41 -13.03 3.41
CA ILE A 59 2.10 -11.77 3.73
C ILE A 59 1.13 -10.59 3.62
N VAL A 60 0.33 -10.54 2.56
CA VAL A 60 -0.70 -9.49 2.38
C VAL A 60 -1.72 -9.53 3.52
N ALA A 61 -2.18 -10.71 3.93
CA ALA A 61 -3.12 -10.85 5.04
C ALA A 61 -2.54 -10.32 6.36
N ASP A 62 -1.28 -10.66 6.66
CA ASP A 62 -0.60 -10.18 7.87
C ASP A 62 -0.45 -8.66 7.88
N LEU A 63 -0.08 -8.05 6.74
CA LEU A 63 -0.01 -6.59 6.61
C LEU A 63 -1.36 -5.92 6.88
N LEU A 64 -2.44 -6.46 6.33
CA LEU A 64 -3.80 -5.92 6.55
C LEU A 64 -4.23 -6.04 8.02
N VAL A 65 -3.97 -7.18 8.66
CA VAL A 65 -4.29 -7.39 10.07
C VAL A 65 -3.48 -6.46 10.96
N ASN A 66 -2.17 -6.32 10.72
CA ASN A 66 -1.30 -5.45 11.50
C ASN A 66 -1.67 -3.98 11.33
N PHE A 67 -2.01 -3.57 10.10
CA PHE A 67 -2.51 -2.22 9.86
C PHE A 67 -3.82 -1.97 10.58
N ALA A 68 -4.80 -2.88 10.50
CA ALA A 68 -6.07 -2.73 11.21
C ALA A 68 -5.87 -2.59 12.73
N LYS A 69 -5.02 -3.41 13.33
CA LYS A 69 -4.67 -3.33 14.77
C LYS A 69 -3.97 -2.02 15.14
N SER A 70 -3.20 -1.42 14.23
CA SER A 70 -2.51 -0.14 14.49
C SER A 70 -3.45 1.06 14.57
N LEU A 71 -4.73 0.89 14.20
CA LEU A 71 -5.75 1.93 14.21
C LEU A 71 -6.66 1.89 15.45
N GLU A 72 -6.52 0.86 16.30
CA GLU A 72 -7.19 0.75 17.60
C GLU A 72 -6.51 1.63 18.66
#